data_AF-A8TU02-F1
#
_entry.id   AF-A8TU02-F1
#
_cell.length_a   1.000
_cell.length_b   1.000
_cell.length_c   1.000
_cell.angle_alpha   90.00
_cell.angle_beta   90.00
_cell.angle_gamma   90.00
#
_symmetry.space_group_name_H-M   'P 1'
#
loop_
_entity.id
_entity.type
_entity.pdbx_description
1 polymer ?
#
loop_
_entity_poly.entity_id
_entity_poly.type
_entity_poly.pdbx_seq_one_letter_code
_entity_poly.pdbx_strand_id
1 'polypeptide(L)'
;MAGFEYTLYQIAETDTDLGLLAEYLYDGRDEGGDAPPTAFQNDVFVGARLTLNDEPDTTFLAGAIVDVEDQSTLLSLEASRRIGSDMKVELEARLFPELASTNGLYGVRRDNTITLRLNRYF
;
A
#
# COMPACT_ATOMS: atom_id res chain seq x y z
N MET A 1 10.24 10.95 6.98
CA MET A 1 8.92 10.30 7.01
C MET A 1 8.30 10.43 8.38
N ALA A 2 6.99 10.69 8.44
CA ALA A 2 6.20 10.73 9.66
C ALA A 2 4.90 9.96 9.41
N GLY A 3 4.49 9.10 10.34
CA GLY A 3 3.36 8.19 10.15
C GLY A 3 2.40 8.16 11.34
N PHE A 4 1.15 7.81 11.05
CA PHE A 4 0.06 7.65 11.99
C PHE A 4 -0.72 6.37 11.68
N GLU A 5 -1.04 5.59 12.72
CA GLU A 5 -1.92 4.44 12.65
C GLU A 5 -2.98 4.55 13.75
N TYR A 6 -4.23 4.23 13.41
CA TYR A 6 -5.34 4.13 14.37
C TYR A 6 -6.18 2.90 14.09
N THR A 7 -6.44 2.10 15.12
CA THR A 7 -7.21 0.86 14.99
C THR A 7 -8.56 0.97 15.68
N LEU A 8 -9.61 0.71 14.92
CA LEU A 8 -10.97 0.48 15.40
C LEU A 8 -11.11 -1.01 15.68
N TYR A 9 -11.19 -1.38 16.95
CA TYR A 9 -11.30 -2.77 17.37
C TYR A 9 -12.75 -3.26 17.34
N GLN A 10 -12.91 -4.54 17.00
CA GLN A 10 -14.19 -5.27 17.08
C GLN A 10 -15.36 -4.54 16.39
N ILE A 11 -15.13 -4.10 15.15
CA ILE A 11 -16.14 -3.39 14.38
C ILE A 11 -17.34 -4.29 14.07
N ALA A 12 -18.53 -3.67 14.02
CA ALA A 12 -19.79 -4.34 13.69
C ALA A 12 -20.12 -5.58 14.57
N GLU A 13 -19.75 -5.55 15.86
CA GLU A 13 -20.01 -6.64 16.81
C GLU A 13 -19.36 -7.97 16.40
N THR A 14 -18.24 -7.89 15.68
CA THR A 14 -17.42 -9.05 15.30
C THR A 14 -16.03 -8.94 15.92
N ASP A 15 -15.22 -9.98 15.81
CA ASP A 15 -13.79 -9.91 16.17
C ASP A 15 -12.97 -9.13 15.13
N THR A 16 -13.58 -8.52 14.11
CA THR A 16 -12.86 -7.81 13.04
C THR A 16 -12.29 -6.48 13.51
N ASP A 17 -11.05 -6.19 13.14
CA ASP A 17 -10.39 -4.90 13.40
C ASP A 17 -10.16 -4.13 12.09
N LEU A 18 -10.31 -2.80 12.15
CA LEU A 18 -10.04 -1.88 11.05
C LEU A 18 -8.95 -0.88 11.45
N GLY A 19 -7.75 -1.06 10.90
CA GLY A 19 -6.64 -0.10 10.99
C GLY A 19 -6.72 0.97 9.91
N LEU A 20 -6.56 2.23 10.28
CA LEU A 20 -6.41 3.38 9.40
C LEU A 20 -4.95 3.82 9.43
N LEU A 21 -4.36 4.01 8.26
CA LEU A 21 -2.95 4.29 8.06
C LEU A 21 -2.79 5.61 7.32
N ALA A 22 -1.86 6.45 7.77
CA ALA A 22 -1.42 7.62 7.04
C ALA A 22 0.09 7.82 7.23
N GLU A 23 0.82 8.09 6.16
CA GLU A 23 2.25 8.40 6.22
C GLU A 23 2.59 9.55 5.26
N TYR A 24 3.41 10.47 5.72
CA TYR A 24 3.97 11.55 4.92
C TYR A 24 5.44 11.27 4.62
N LEU A 25 5.76 11.19 3.33
CA LEU A 25 7.06 10.91 2.76
C LEU A 25 7.62 12.24 2.23
N TYR A 26 8.67 12.74 2.88
CA TYR A 26 9.35 13.97 2.46
C TYR A 26 10.84 13.71 2.23
N ASP A 27 11.33 14.19 1.10
CA ASP A 27 12.71 14.14 0.67
C ASP A 27 13.20 15.53 0.24
N GLY A 28 14.00 16.18 1.11
CA GLY A 28 14.52 17.53 0.88
C GLY A 28 15.78 17.60 0.00
N ARG A 29 16.13 16.54 -0.73
CA ARG A 29 17.37 16.51 -1.53
C ARG A 29 17.38 17.46 -2.73
N ASP A 30 16.21 17.95 -3.17
CA ASP A 30 16.09 18.85 -4.32
C ASP A 30 16.20 20.35 -3.97
N GLU A 31 16.51 20.71 -2.72
CA GLU A 31 16.68 22.13 -2.31
C GLU A 31 17.82 22.87 -3.07
N GLY A 32 18.61 22.18 -3.90
CA GLY A 32 19.70 22.73 -4.71
C GLY A 32 19.60 22.53 -6.23
N GLY A 33 18.57 21.87 -6.77
CA GLY A 33 18.34 21.70 -8.22
C GLY A 33 19.28 20.76 -8.97
N ASP A 34 20.19 20.05 -8.28
CA ASP A 34 21.15 19.10 -8.86
C ASP A 34 20.77 17.62 -8.63
N ALA A 35 19.62 17.35 -8.01
CA ALA A 35 19.22 15.99 -7.65
C ALA A 35 18.43 15.30 -8.79
N PRO A 36 18.71 14.02 -9.10
CA PRO A 36 17.86 13.25 -10.00
C PRO A 36 16.44 13.12 -9.45
N PRO A 37 15.40 13.10 -10.31
CA PRO A 37 14.02 12.87 -9.87
C PRO A 37 13.92 11.51 -9.18
N THR A 38 13.24 11.47 -8.03
CA THR A 38 13.02 10.25 -7.25
C THR A 38 11.54 9.89 -7.20
N ALA A 39 11.27 8.61 -7.01
CA ALA A 39 9.91 8.07 -7.07
C ALA A 39 8.98 8.56 -5.96
N PHE A 40 9.55 8.95 -4.82
CA PHE A 40 8.81 9.46 -3.67
C PHE A 40 9.61 10.64 -3.09
N GLN A 41 9.04 11.85 -3.16
CA GLN A 41 9.67 13.11 -2.75
C GLN A 41 8.80 13.89 -1.77
N ASN A 42 7.51 13.98 -2.06
CA ASN A 42 6.56 14.76 -1.28
C ASN A 42 5.19 14.09 -1.40
N ASP A 43 5.09 12.92 -0.82
CA ASP A 43 3.98 12.01 -1.02
C ASP A 43 3.23 11.78 0.28
N VAL A 44 1.92 11.56 0.15
CA VAL A 44 1.07 11.11 1.23
C VAL A 44 0.59 9.71 0.91
N PHE A 45 0.93 8.76 1.78
CA PHE A 45 0.27 7.47 1.83
C PHE A 45 -0.96 7.54 2.73
N VAL A 46 -2.08 7.00 2.26
CA VAL A 46 -3.26 6.69 3.07
C VAL A 46 -3.70 5.27 2.81
N GLY A 47 -4.16 4.58 3.84
CA GLY A 47 -4.62 3.20 3.68
C GLY A 47 -5.53 2.72 4.80
N ALA A 48 -6.17 1.59 4.54
CA ALA A 48 -6.99 0.88 5.49
C ALA A 48 -6.64 -0.61 5.50
N ARG A 49 -6.44 -1.16 6.69
CA ARG A 49 -6.18 -2.59 6.93
C ARG A 49 -7.37 -3.19 7.65
N LEU A 50 -7.99 -4.22 7.05
CA LEU A 50 -9.03 -5.01 7.67
C LEU A 50 -8.45 -6.36 8.09
N THR A 51 -8.55 -6.71 9.37
CA THR A 51 -8.13 -8.00 9.92
C THR A 51 -9.35 -8.70 10.48
N LEU A 52 -9.70 -9.87 9.94
CA LEU A 52 -10.91 -10.59 10.37
C LEU A 52 -10.74 -11.34 11.70
N ASN A 53 -9.51 -11.46 12.19
CA ASN A 53 -9.15 -12.19 13.41
C ASN A 53 -9.73 -13.62 13.45
N ASP A 54 -9.85 -14.27 12.28
CA ASP A 54 -10.25 -15.66 12.12
C ASP A 54 -9.04 -16.61 12.25
N GLU A 55 -9.29 -17.91 12.44
CA GLU A 55 -8.21 -18.93 12.51
C GLU A 55 -7.25 -18.90 11.28
N PRO A 56 -7.76 -18.70 10.04
CA PRO A 56 -6.92 -18.50 8.87
C PRO A 56 -6.11 -17.20 8.82
N ASP A 57 -6.34 -16.22 9.72
CA ASP A 57 -5.70 -14.90 9.74
C ASP A 57 -5.84 -14.17 8.39
N THR A 58 -7.11 -14.00 8.03
CA THR A 58 -7.53 -13.30 6.84
C THR A 58 -7.34 -11.80 7.03
N THR A 59 -6.56 -11.20 6.12
CA THR A 59 -6.21 -9.78 6.14
C THR A 59 -6.40 -9.17 4.76
N PHE A 60 -6.85 -7.91 4.75
CA PHE A 60 -6.92 -7.07 3.56
C PHE A 60 -6.26 -5.73 3.87
N LEU A 61 -5.50 -5.20 2.93
CA LEU A 61 -4.91 -3.88 3.00
C LEU A 61 -5.15 -3.18 1.66
N ALA A 62 -5.73 -2.00 1.69
CA ALA A 62 -5.85 -1.14 0.52
C ALA A 62 -5.22 0.20 0.85
N GLY A 63 -4.53 0.80 -0.12
CA GLY A 63 -3.90 2.09 0.08
C GLY A 63 -3.66 2.84 -1.22
N ALA A 64 -3.34 4.12 -1.06
CA ALA A 64 -2.95 5.02 -2.12
C ALA A 64 -1.75 5.83 -1.66
N ILE A 65 -0.78 6.01 -2.56
CA ILE A 65 0.29 7.00 -2.42
C ILE A 65 -0.01 8.10 -3.44
N VAL A 66 -0.05 9.35 -2.98
CA VAL A 66 -0.34 10.51 -3.81
C VAL A 66 0.77 11.53 -3.63
N ASP A 67 1.42 11.90 -4.74
CA ASP A 67 2.35 13.02 -4.79
C ASP A 67 1.57 14.34 -4.62
N VAL A 68 1.96 15.14 -3.64
CA VAL A 68 1.25 16.38 -3.28
C VAL A 68 1.45 17.47 -4.34
N GLU A 69 2.52 17.41 -5.12
CA GLU A 69 2.92 18.43 -6.08
C GLU A 69 2.36 18.15 -7.48
N ASP A 70 2.49 16.92 -7.97
CA ASP A 70 2.11 16.56 -9.34
C ASP A 70 0.88 15.64 -9.45
N GLN A 71 0.31 15.23 -8.31
CA GLN A 71 -0.87 14.36 -8.20
C GLN A 71 -0.70 12.94 -8.76
N SER A 72 0.54 12.52 -9.03
CA SER A 72 0.87 11.13 -9.36
C SER A 72 0.33 10.21 -8.27
N THR A 73 -0.41 9.19 -8.69
CA THR A 73 -1.15 8.31 -7.79
C THR A 73 -0.77 6.85 -8.05
N LEU A 74 -0.40 6.15 -6.98
CA LEU A 74 -0.19 4.70 -6.95
C LEU A 74 -1.24 4.10 -6.02
N LEU A 75 -2.01 3.13 -6.52
CA LEU A 75 -2.95 2.36 -5.71
C LEU A 75 -2.39 0.97 -5.42
N SER A 76 -2.52 0.52 -4.18
CA SER A 76 -2.16 -0.84 -3.75
C SER A 76 -3.34 -1.56 -3.12
N LEU A 77 -3.43 -2.85 -3.41
CA LEU A 77 -4.34 -3.77 -2.73
C LEU A 77 -3.58 -5.05 -2.41
N GLU A 78 -3.66 -5.48 -1.16
CA GLU A 78 -3.09 -6.71 -0.67
C GLU A 78 -4.17 -7.50 0.07
N ALA A 79 -4.20 -8.81 -0.14
CA ALA A 79 -5.06 -9.71 0.61
C ALA A 79 -4.29 -10.98 0.94
N SER A 80 -4.44 -11.51 2.14
CA SER A 80 -3.80 -12.77 2.50
C SER A 80 -4.66 -13.59 3.45
N ARG A 81 -4.53 -14.92 3.35
CA ARG A 81 -5.07 -15.87 4.34
C ARG A 81 -4.34 -17.20 4.30
N ARG A 82 -4.43 -17.95 5.39
CA ARG A 82 -4.03 -19.35 5.45
C ARG A 82 -5.09 -20.27 4.82
N ILE A 83 -4.63 -21.40 4.30
CA ILE A 83 -5.44 -22.49 3.78
C ILE A 83 -4.95 -23.77 4.46
N GLY A 84 -5.79 -24.37 5.30
CA GLY A 84 -5.38 -25.48 6.14
C GLY A 84 -4.26 -25.07 7.10
N SER A 85 -3.41 -26.02 7.48
CA SER A 85 -2.33 -25.80 8.44
C SER A 85 -0.96 -25.55 7.79
N ASP A 86 -0.81 -25.80 6.49
CA ASP A 86 0.49 -25.80 5.81
C ASP A 86 0.58 -24.86 4.59
N MET A 87 -0.46 -24.08 4.28
CA MET A 87 -0.46 -23.21 3.10
C MET A 87 -0.92 -21.78 3.39
N LYS A 88 -0.37 -20.80 2.67
CA LYS A 88 -0.79 -19.40 2.68
C LYS A 88 -0.97 -18.90 1.25
N VAL A 89 -2.10 -18.24 0.99
CA VAL A 89 -2.34 -17.53 -0.28
C VAL A 89 -2.23 -16.03 -0.06
N GLU A 90 -1.62 -15.33 -1.01
CA GLU A 90 -1.44 -13.89 -1.00
C GLU A 90 -1.77 -13.33 -2.39
N LEU A 91 -2.57 -12.26 -2.42
CA LEU A 91 -2.89 -11.50 -3.61
C LEU A 91 -2.34 -10.09 -3.41
N GLU A 92 -1.60 -9.58 -4.39
CA GLU A 92 -1.09 -8.21 -4.42
C GLU A 92 -1.45 -7.58 -5.77
N ALA A 93 -2.00 -6.38 -5.75
CA ALA A 93 -2.25 -5.58 -6.93
C ALA A 93 -1.65 -4.19 -6.75
N ARG A 94 -0.97 -3.70 -7.79
CA ARG A 94 -0.43 -2.34 -7.87
C ARG A 94 -0.91 -1.69 -9.16
N LEU A 95 -1.53 -0.53 -9.05
CA LEU A 95 -2.10 0.22 -10.17
C LEU A 95 -1.52 1.63 -10.20
N PHE A 96 -1.27 2.15 -11.39
CA PHE A 96 -0.70 3.47 -11.64
C PHE A 96 -1.68 4.30 -12.50
N PRO A 97 -2.83 4.73 -11.94
CA PRO A 97 -3.88 5.40 -12.72
C PRO A 97 -3.47 6.75 -13.29
N GLU A 98 -2.63 7.51 -12.58
CA GLU A 98 -2.16 8.84 -12.96
C GLU A 98 -0.69 8.95 -12.58
N LEU A 99 0.19 9.29 -13.52
CA LEU A 99 1.60 9.58 -13.26
C LEU A 99 2.02 10.74 -14.17
N ALA A 100 2.47 11.85 -13.59
CA ALA A 100 2.94 13.00 -14.34
C ALA A 100 4.19 12.65 -15.16
N SER A 101 4.37 13.27 -16.33
CA SER A 101 5.53 13.02 -17.21
C SER A 101 6.88 13.39 -16.59
N THR A 102 6.86 14.26 -15.58
CA THR A 102 8.01 14.70 -14.80
C THR A 102 8.32 13.75 -13.63
N ASN A 103 7.37 12.89 -13.25
CA ASN A 103 7.51 12.00 -12.12
C ASN A 103 8.51 10.87 -12.42
N GLY A 104 9.34 10.51 -11.44
CA GLY A 104 10.33 9.43 -11.56
C GLY A 104 9.70 8.06 -11.88
N LEU A 105 8.42 7.86 -11.56
CA LEU A 105 7.67 6.63 -11.84
C LEU A 105 7.03 6.62 -13.24
N TYR A 106 7.11 7.68 -14.04
CA TYR A 106 6.43 7.74 -15.34
C TYR A 106 6.77 6.57 -16.29
N GLY A 107 7.96 6.00 -16.16
CA GLY A 107 8.40 4.83 -16.90
C GLY A 107 7.48 3.61 -16.74
N VAL A 108 6.86 3.44 -15.56
CA VAL A 108 6.00 2.30 -15.21
C VAL A 108 4.50 2.62 -15.24
N ARG A 109 4.11 3.79 -15.79
CA ARG A 109 2.68 4.24 -15.84
C ARG A 109 1.71 3.29 -16.53
N ARG A 110 2.21 2.27 -17.25
CA ARG A 110 1.39 1.26 -17.93
C ARG A 110 1.60 -0.15 -17.38
N ASP A 111 2.32 -0.28 -16.27
CA ASP A 111 2.79 -1.55 -15.74
C ASP A 111 1.98 -1.96 -14.51
N ASN A 112 0.64 -1.86 -14.64
CA ASN A 112 -0.28 -2.39 -13.64
C ASN A 112 -0.01 -3.88 -13.43
N THR A 113 0.14 -4.28 -12.17
CA THR A 113 0.57 -5.64 -11.81
C THR A 113 -0.43 -6.27 -10.86
N ILE A 114 -0.71 -7.56 -11.08
CA ILE A 114 -1.45 -8.42 -10.15
C ILE A 114 -0.60 -9.68 -9.94
N THR A 115 -0.30 -9.99 -8.68
CA THR A 115 0.50 -11.14 -8.26
C THR A 115 -0.33 -12.01 -7.35
N LEU A 116 -0.43 -13.30 -7.68
CA LEU A 116 -0.99 -14.33 -6.80
C LEU A 116 0.15 -15.24 -6.35
N ARG A 117 0.35 -15.37 -5.04
CA ARG A 117 1.38 -16.22 -4.43
C ARG A 117 0.73 -17.32 -3.61
N LEU A 118 1.23 -18.54 -3.76
CA LEU A 118 0.86 -19.68 -2.93
C LEU A 118 2.13 -20.21 -2.26
N ASN A 119 2.19 -20.07 -0.94
CA ASN A 119 3.29 -20.56 -0.13
C ASN A 119 2.87 -21.86 0.58
N ARG A 120 3.75 -22.86 0.60
CA ARG A 120 3.55 -24.11 1.34
C ARG A 120 4.70 -24.33 2.32
N TYR A 121 4.36 -24.66 3.56
CA TYR A 121 5.27 -24.91 4.67
C TYR A 121 5.33 -26.42 4.97
N PHE A 122 6.47 -26.95 5.41
CA PHE A 122 6.71 -28.39 5.63
C PHE A 122 7.45 -28.65 6.94
#